data_AF-X1G7Y0-F1
#
_entry.id   AF-X1G7Y0-F1
#
_cell.length_a   1.000
_cell.length_b   1.000
_cell.length_c   1.000
_cell.angle_alpha   90.00
_cell.angle_beta   90.00
_cell.angle_gamma   90.00
#
_symmetry.space_group_name_H-M   'P 1'
#
loop_
_entity.id
_entity.type
_entity.pdbx_description
1 polymer ?
#
loop_
_entity_poly.entity_id
_entity_poly.type
_entity_poly.pdbx_seq_one_letter_code
_entity_poly.pdbx_strand_id
1 'polypeptide(L)' 'MLDQFQRFGYDLFYRGLTSSHGGNMSVRMGDRIVITRTGSMLAHLTEKDLIEI' A
#
# COMPACT_ATOMS: atom_id res chain seq x y z
N MET A 1 -8.83 -5.54 -5.13
CA MET A 1 -8.33 -4.38 -4.34
C MET A 1 -6.84 -4.50 -4.11
N LEU A 2 -6.36 -5.62 -3.56
CA LEU A 2 -4.93 -5.84 -3.38
C LEU A 2 -4.12 -5.60 -4.66
N ASP A 3 -4.61 -6.03 -5.83
CA ASP A 3 -3.92 -5.82 -7.12
C ASP A 3 -3.65 -4.34 -7.43
N GLN A 4 -4.55 -3.43 -7.03
CA GLN A 4 -4.35 -2.00 -7.22
C GLN A 4 -3.28 -1.47 -6.27
N PHE A 5 -3.31 -1.88 -5.00
CA PHE A 5 -2.26 -1.55 -4.03
C PHE A 5 -0.90 -2.07 -4.51
N GLN A 6 -0.82 -3.32 -4.96
CA GLN A 6 0.41 -3.91 -5.48
C GLN A 6 0.91 -3.17 -6.72
N ARG A 7 0.03 -2.86 -7.68
CA ARG A 7 0.39 -2.12 -8.89
C ARG A 7 0.98 -0.75 -8.57
N PHE A 8 0.27 0.06 -7.80
CA PHE A 8 0.72 1.42 -7.50
C PHE A 8 1.93 1.43 -6.56
N GLY A 9 1.98 0.50 -5.60
CA GLY A 9 3.13 0.35 -4.72
C GLY A 9 4.40 -0.06 -5.45
N TYR A 10 4.29 -0.97 -6.43
CA TYR A 10 5.38 -1.32 -7.33
C TYR A 10 5.79 -0.12 -8.21
N ASP A 11 4.84 0.59 -8.82
CA ASP A 11 5.13 1.75 -9.67
C ASP A 11 5.87 2.85 -8.89
N LEU A 12 5.45 3.15 -7.65
CA LEU A 12 6.10 4.11 -6.77
C LEU A 12 7.56 3.72 -6.46
N PHE A 13 7.80 2.44 -6.13
CA PHE A 13 9.14 1.93 -5.87
C PHE A 13 10.01 1.94 -7.12
N TYR A 14 9.49 1.43 -8.24
CA TYR A 14 10.20 1.35 -9.52
C TYR A 14 10.61 2.73 -10.04
N ARG A 15 9.80 3.76 -9.77
CA ARG A 15 10.09 5.16 -10.10
C ARG A 15 11.00 5.87 -9.09
N GLY A 16 11.42 5.21 -8.02
CA GLY A 16 12.26 5.79 -6.97
C GLY A 16 11.55 6.84 -6.08
N LEU A 17 10.22 6.85 -6.09
CA LEU A 17 9.41 7.77 -5.27
C LEU A 17 9.26 7.28 -3.82
N THR A 18 9.53 6.00 -3.60
CA THR A 18 9.68 5.41 -2.28
C THR A 18 10.81 4.37 -2.30
N SER A 19 11.23 3.92 -1.13
CA SER A 19 12.17 2.82 -0.94
C SER A 19 11.63 1.86 0.12
N SER A 20 12.09 0.61 0.12
CA SER A 20 11.88 -0.38 1.19
C SER A 20 10.51 -0.27 1.91
N HIS A 21 10.47 0.38 3.09
CA HIS A 21 9.29 0.50 3.96
C HIS A 21 8.73 1.94 4.01
N GLY A 22 9.16 2.82 3.11
CA GLY A 22 8.77 4.22 3.07
C GLY A 22 7.37 4.43 2.49
N GLY A 23 6.64 5.40 3.04
CA GLY A 23 5.31 5.78 2.59
C GLY A 23 4.19 4.85 3.05
N ASN A 24 2.97 5.16 2.63
CA ASN A 24 1.78 4.37 2.84
C ASN A 24 0.78 4.67 1.71
N MET A 25 -0.20 3.77 1.52
CA MET A 25 -1.30 3.98 0.58
C MET A 25 -2.61 3.69 1.29
N SER A 26 -3.67 4.40 0.91
CA SER A 26 -5.00 4.16 1.43
C SER A 26 -6.09 4.42 0.39
N VAL A 27 -7.25 3.79 0.59
CA VAL A 27 -8.46 4.03 -0.18
C VAL A 27 -9.64 4.15 0.78
N ARG A 28 -10.48 5.18 0.57
CA ARG A 28 -11.73 5.35 1.33
C ARG A 28 -12.83 4.48 0.71
N MET A 29 -13.57 3.78 1.56
CA MET A 29 -14.71 2.95 1.17
C MET A 29 -15.95 3.30 1.99
N GLY A 30 -16.59 4.42 1.66
CA GLY A 30 -17.68 4.96 2.47
C GLY A 30 -17.15 5.58 3.77
N ASP A 31 -17.58 5.04 4.90
CA ASP A 31 -17.23 5.47 6.26
C ASP A 31 -15.90 4.88 6.76
N ARG A 32 -15.41 3.80 6.14
CA ARG A 32 -14.13 3.13 6.46
C ARG A 32 -12.98 3.51 5.51
N ILE A 33 -11.75 3.26 5.94
CA ILE A 33 -10.53 3.39 5.13
C ILE A 33 -9.77 2.07 5.15
N VAL A 34 -9.31 1.61 3.99
CA VAL A 34 -8.28 0.55 3.91
C VAL A 34 -6.93 1.21 3.70
N ILE A 35 -5.95 0.87 4.53
CA ILE A 35 -4.60 1.46 4.54
C ILE A 35 -3.53 0.37 4.69
N THR A 36 -2.34 0.62 4.14
CA THR A 36 -1.17 -0.23 4.36
C THR A 36 -0.69 -0.17 5.82
N ARG A 37 -0.33 -1.32 6.41
CA ARG A 37 0.26 -1.42 7.75
C ARG A 37 1.62 -0.70 7.79
N THR A 38 1.93 -0.11 8.94
CA THR A 38 3.27 0.44 9.20
C THR A 38 4.34 -0.63 8.98
N GLY A 39 5.37 -0.27 8.21
CA GLY A 39 6.47 -1.18 7.89
C GLY A 39 6.18 -2.15 6.74
N SER A 40 5.06 -2.04 6.05
CA SER A 40 4.87 -2.82 4.83
C SER A 40 5.73 -2.29 3.68
N MET A 41 6.23 -3.21 2.85
CA MET A 41 6.99 -2.85 1.65
C MET A 41 6.03 -2.64 0.48
N LEU A 42 5.87 -1.39 0.02
CA LEU A 42 4.84 -1.05 -0.99
C LEU A 42 4.99 -1.83 -2.31
N ALA A 43 6.22 -2.22 -2.68
CA ALA A 43 6.48 -3.04 -3.88
C ALA A 43 6.13 -4.53 -3.73
N HIS A 44 5.85 -5.01 -2.51
CA HIS A 44 5.69 -6.43 -2.18
C HIS A 44 4.49 -6.70 -1.26
N LEU A 45 3.44 -5.90 -1.38
CA LEU A 45 2.26 -6.00 -0.52
C LEU A 45 1.56 -7.35 -0.67
N THR A 46 1.11 -7.88 0.47
CA THR A 46 0.23 -9.05 0.58
C THR A 46 -1.10 -8.65 1.23
N GLU A 47 -2.07 -9.55 1.28
CA GLU A 47 -3.34 -9.30 1.98
C GLU A 47 -3.14 -8.90 3.45
N LYS A 48 -2.12 -9.47 4.12
CA LYS A 48 -1.83 -9.21 5.55
C LYS A 48 -1.33 -7.80 5.84
N ASP A 49 -0.87 -7.12 4.80
CA ASP A 49 -0.34 -5.76 4.84
C ASP A 49 -1.42 -4.70 4.73
N LEU A 50 -2.66 -5.07 4.39
CA LEU A 50 -3.79 -4.14 4.35
C LEU A 50 -4.63 -4.28 5.62
N ILE A 51 -4.95 -3.14 6.23
CA ILE A 51 -5.83 -3.08 7.41
C ILE A 51 -6.96 -2.08 7.16
N GLU A 52 -8.10 -2.33 7.77
CA GLU A 52 -9.24 -1.41 7.78
C GLU A 52 -9.22 -0.58 9.07
N ILE A 53 -9.50 0.72 8.95
CA ILE A 53 -9.64 1.68 10.05
C ILE A 53 -10.90 2.53 9.86
#